data_AF-A0A351DDG6-F1
#
_entry.id   AF-A0A351DDG6-F1
#
_cell.length_a   1.000
_cell.length_b   1.000
_cell.length_c   1.000
_cell.angle_alpha   90.00
_cell.angle_beta   90.00
_cell.angle_gamma   90.00
#
_symmetry.space_group_name_H-M   'P 1'
#
loop_
_entity.id
_entity.type
_entity.pdbx_description
1 polymer ?
#
loop_
_entity_poly.entity_id
_entity_poly.type
_entity_poly.pdbx_seq_one_letter_code
_entity_poly.pdbx_strand_id
1 'polypeptide(L)' 'YSNPLFDKAINQARSASDENQRNQLLSKAEELSLTDYPVVPLYTLKTRRLVNKNLKGWSENLRDMHQVRYLRWE' A
#
# COMPACT_ATOMS: atom_id res chain seq x y z
N TYR A 1 4.59 3.97 18.37
CA TYR A 1 5.61 2.92 18.22
C TYR A 1 6.93 3.59 17.86
N SER A 2 8.04 3.15 18.47
CA SER A 2 9.37 3.75 18.29
C SER A 2 10.41 2.64 18.50
N ASN A 3 10.93 2.09 17.40
CA ASN A 3 11.94 1.03 17.42
C ASN A 3 13.09 1.43 16.48
N PRO A 4 14.28 1.76 17.00
CA PRO A 4 15.41 2.19 16.19
C PRO A 4 15.84 1.18 15.10
N LEU A 5 15.63 -0.13 15.33
CA LEU A 5 15.95 -1.17 14.34
C LEU A 5 14.94 -1.17 13.20
N PHE A 6 13.66 -0.98 13.51
CA PHE A 6 12.60 -0.81 12.50
C PHE A 6 12.89 0.42 11.64
N ASP A 7 13.15 1.56 12.27
CA ASP A 7 13.43 2.83 11.58
C ASP A 7 14.68 2.71 10.69
N LYS A 8 15.73 2.03 11.17
CA LYS A 8 16.93 1.75 10.38
C LYS A 8 16.62 0.90 9.15
N ALA A 9 15.85 -0.17 9.29
CA ALA A 9 15.49 -1.05 8.16
C ALA A 9 14.66 -0.29 7.11
N ILE A 10 13.67 0.51 7.53
CA ILE A 10 12.88 1.36 6.64
C ILE A 10 13.74 2.40 5.92
N ASN A 11 14.65 3.08 6.62
CA ASN A 11 15.51 4.09 6.01
C ASN A 11 16.49 3.49 5.01
N GLN A 12 17.02 2.30 5.29
CA GLN A 12 17.86 1.58 4.32
C GLN A 12 17.06 1.13 3.10
N ALA A 13 15.83 0.63 3.29
CA ALA A 13 14.96 0.24 2.18
C ALA A 13 14.64 1.41 1.25
N ARG A 14 14.42 2.61 1.82
CA ARG A 14 14.17 3.85 1.04
C ARG A 14 15.34 4.23 0.12
N SER A 15 16.57 3.94 0.54
CA SER A 15 17.78 4.26 -0.21
C SER A 15 18.29 3.11 -1.09
N ALA A 16 17.63 1.94 -1.05
CA ALA A 16 18.06 0.77 -1.81
C ALA A 16 17.72 0.90 -3.31
N SER A 17 18.73 0.75 -4.15
CA SER A 17 18.60 0.81 -5.62
C SER A 17 18.12 -0.50 -6.23
N ASP A 18 18.45 -1.63 -5.60
CA ASP A 18 18.03 -2.97 -6.02
C ASP A 18 16.71 -3.38 -5.36
N GLU A 19 15.81 -3.97 -6.14
CA GLU A 19 14.50 -4.36 -5.66
C GLU A 19 14.54 -5.53 -4.66
N ASN A 20 15.40 -6.53 -4.88
CA ASN A 20 15.50 -7.67 -3.97
C ASN A 20 16.04 -7.23 -2.60
N GLN A 21 17.08 -6.38 -2.60
CA GLN A 21 17.61 -5.79 -1.38
C GLN A 21 16.56 -4.95 -0.66
N ARG A 22 15.81 -4.11 -1.38
CA ARG A 22 14.73 -3.32 -0.80
C ARG A 22 13.68 -4.20 -0.15
N ASN A 23 13.25 -5.27 -0.83
CA ASN A 23 12.22 -6.18 -0.34
C ASN A 23 12.69 -6.96 0.90
N GLN A 24 13.96 -7.37 0.96
CA GLN A 24 14.56 -7.99 2.14
C GLN A 24 14.54 -7.05 3.36
N LEU A 25 14.89 -5.78 3.16
CA LEU A 25 14.87 -4.77 4.22
C LEU A 25 13.45 -4.47 4.72
N LEU A 26 12.47 -4.38 3.81
CA LEU A 26 11.06 -4.21 4.16
C LEU A 26 10.51 -5.41 4.94
N SER A 27 10.83 -6.64 4.52
CA SER A 27 10.45 -7.86 5.25
C SER A 27 11.06 -7.89 6.65
N LYS A 28 12.32 -7.42 6.81
CA LYS A 28 12.92 -7.32 8.15
C LYS A 28 12.20 -6.32 9.05
N ALA A 29 11.76 -5.19 8.51
CA ALA A 29 10.97 -4.22 9.24
C ALA A 29 9.61 -4.80 9.65
N GLU A 30 8.95 -5.53 8.75
CA GLU A 30 7.69 -6.21 9.03
C GLU A 30 7.84 -7.23 10.17
N GLU A 31 8.86 -8.09 10.14
CA GLU A 31 9.16 -9.08 11.19
C GLU A 31 9.32 -8.42 12.58
N LEU A 32 10.06 -7.31 12.65
CA LEU A 32 10.22 -6.54 13.88
C LEU A 32 8.87 -6.02 14.39
N SER A 33 8.06 -5.44 13.49
CA SER A 33 6.75 -4.91 13.87
C SER A 33 5.78 -6.02 14.33
N LEU A 34 5.82 -7.20 13.71
CA LEU A 34 4.99 -8.33 14.11
C LEU A 34 5.38 -8.85 15.50
N THR A 35 6.68 -8.84 15.82
CA THR A 35 7.19 -9.27 17.13
C THR A 35 6.83 -8.29 18.25
N ASP A 36 6.81 -6.99 17.95
CA ASP A 36 6.51 -5.94 18.93
C ASP A 36 5.01 -5.72 19.15
N TYR A 37 4.15 -6.31 18.32
CA TYR A 37 2.69 -6.17 18.33
C TYR A 37 2.19 -4.72 18.55
N PRO A 38 2.68 -3.70 17.82
CA PRO A 38 2.30 -2.31 18.04
C PRO A 38 0.87 -2.02 17.59
N VAL A 39 0.30 -2.89 16.75
CA VAL A 39 -1.09 -2.85 16.26
C VAL A 39 -1.61 -4.28 16.11
N VAL A 40 -2.93 -4.43 16.03
CA VAL A 40 -3.59 -5.70 15.71
C VAL A 40 -4.23 -5.58 14.32
N PRO A 41 -3.62 -6.16 13.26
CA PRO A 41 -4.22 -6.15 11.93
C PRO A 41 -5.51 -6.98 11.92
N LEU A 42 -6.57 -6.46 11.28
CA LEU A 42 -7.86 -7.16 11.19
C LEU A 42 -8.10 -7.77 9.81
N TYR A 43 -7.89 -6.98 8.75
CA TYR A 43 -8.11 -7.39 7.37
C TYR A 43 -7.42 -6.45 6.37
N THR A 44 -7.21 -6.93 5.14
CA THR A 44 -6.85 -6.10 4.00
C THR A 44 -8.11 -5.65 3.27
N LEU A 45 -8.20 -4.37 2.92
CA LEU A 45 -9.33 -3.81 2.21
C LEU A 45 -9.46 -4.39 0.80
N LYS A 46 -10.69 -4.76 0.43
CA LYS A 46 -11.07 -5.07 -0.95
C LYS A 46 -12.19 -4.12 -1.33
N THR A 47 -12.03 -3.42 -2.45
CA THR A 47 -13.06 -2.50 -2.93
C THR A 47 -13.90 -3.14 -4.03
N ARG A 48 -15.21 -2.87 -3.99
CA ARG A 48 -16.16 -3.22 -5.03
C ARG A 48 -17.10 -2.05 -5.20
N ARG A 49 -17.33 -1.59 -6.43
CA ARG A 49 -18.22 -0.47 -6.71
C ARG A 49 -19.30 -0.87 -7.72
N LEU A 50 -20.51 -0.41 -7.49
CA LEU A 50 -21.56 -0.44 -8.50
C LEU A 50 -21.43 0.82 -9.35
N VAL A 51 -21.27 0.65 -10.66
CA VAL A 51 -21.01 1.73 -11.60
C VAL A 51 -22.09 1.72 -12.66
N ASN A 52 -22.65 2.90 -12.94
CA ASN A 52 -23.63 3.05 -14.00
C ASN A 52 -22.98 2.72 -15.36
N LYS A 53 -23.64 1.90 -16.17
CA LYS A 53 -23.15 1.46 -17.49
C LYS A 53 -22.90 2.63 -18.47
N ASN A 54 -23.56 3.76 -18.26
CA ASN A 54 -23.41 4.96 -19.09
C ASN A 54 -22.23 5.84 -18.69
N LEU A 55 -21.58 5.55 -17.55
CA LEU A 55 -20.40 6.30 -17.12
C LEU A 55 -19.17 5.81 -17.87
N LYS A 56 -18.55 6.69 -18.66
CA LYS A 56 -17.30 6.40 -19.37
C LYS A 56 -16.08 6.90 -18.58
N GLY A 57 -14.94 6.24 -18.81
CA GLY A 57 -13.67 6.55 -18.17
C GLY A 57 -13.46 5.87 -16.81
N TRP A 58 -14.43 5.10 -16.32
CA TRP A 58 -14.27 4.27 -15.14
C TRP A 58 -13.35 3.07 -15.42
N SER A 59 -12.37 2.83 -14.55
CA SER A 59 -11.56 1.61 -14.57
C SER A 59 -11.03 1.27 -13.18
N GLU A 60 -11.01 -0.02 -12.85
CA GLU A 60 -10.44 -0.50 -11.59
C GLU A 60 -8.93 -0.25 -11.52
N ASN A 61 -8.44 0.13 -10.34
CA ASN A 61 -7.01 0.32 -10.10
C ASN A 61 -6.63 -0.02 -8.66
N LEU A 62 -5.35 -0.38 -8.45
CA LEU A 62 -4.83 -0.82 -7.14
C LEU A 62 -4.97 0.22 -6.03
N ARG A 63 -5.10 1.50 -6.38
CA ARG A 63 -5.30 2.59 -5.40
C ARG A 63 -6.77 2.93 -5.19
N ASP A 64 -7.68 2.34 -5.96
CA ASP A 64 -9.11 2.66 -5.99
C ASP A 64 -9.41 4.17 -6.15
N MET A 65 -8.57 4.85 -6.95
CA MET A 65 -8.65 6.28 -7.22
C MET A 65 -9.28 6.54 -8.59
N HIS A 66 -10.42 7.23 -8.62
CA HIS A 66 -11.21 7.49 -9.83
C HIS A 66 -11.49 8.97 -9.97
N GLN A 67 -10.58 9.72 -10.60
CA GLN A 67 -10.65 11.18 -10.63
C GLN A 67 -11.71 11.68 -11.61
N VAL A 68 -12.58 12.58 -11.14
CA VAL A 68 -13.75 13.09 -11.87
C VAL A 68 -13.40 13.66 -13.25
N ARG A 69 -12.22 14.27 -13.42
CA ARG A 69 -11.78 14.83 -14.72
C ARG A 69 -11.66 13.81 -15.86
N TYR A 70 -11.55 12.51 -15.53
CA TYR A 70 -11.51 11.44 -16.52
C TYR A 70 -12.87 10.76 -16.71
N LEU A 71 -13.87 11.14 -15.93
CA LEU A 71 -15.21 10.58 -15.98
C LEU A 71 -16.13 11.48 -16.79
N ARG A 72 -16.98 10.88 -17.60
CA ARG A 72 -18.01 11.61 -18.36
C ARG A 72 -19.24 10.76 -18.60
N TRP A 73 -20.38 11.44 -18.69
CA TRP A 73 -21.62 10.85 -19.17
C TRP A 73 -21.64 10.86 -20.70
N GLU A 74 -22.34 9.89 -21.27
CA GLU A 74 -22.85 9.96 -22.63
C GLU A 74 -24.20 10.68 -22.66
#